data_AF-A0A7D5MHL6-F1
#
_entry.id   AF-A0A7D5MHL6-F1
#
_cell.length_a   1.000
_cell.length_b   1.000
_cell.length_c   1.000
_cell.angle_alpha   90.00
_cell.angle_beta   90.00
_cell.angle_gamma   90.00
#
_symmetry.space_group_name_H-M   'P 1'
#
loop_
_entity.id
_entity.type
_entity.pdbx_description
1 polymer ?
#
loop_
_entity_poly.entity_id
_entity_poly.type
_entity_poly.pdbx_seq_one_letter_code
_entity_poly.pdbx_strand_id
1 'polypeptide(L)'
;MYEELQSLTIDNFRQRFSTAEQCIDYIASVKWAGGYSCKQCGHTKYCKGFAYGSRQCTRCNKVESAKVNTLFQNMKIPLDKAFYMLYLIVTDKKGSPSTQLARQTGLTQKTCLLFHRKVMAAMASTDRHPLEGNVDVVEVVVDIIRRDKDKKPKFKQARILIGIEKKGGGAARSYVSVIGAPPKRDRRHLSPGRSMAGQ
;
A
#
# COMPACT_ATOMS: atom_id res chain seq x y z
N MET A 1 -11.68 -1.68 -6.11
CA MET A 1 -10.41 -2.43 -6.30
C MET A 1 -9.96 -3.12 -5.01
N TYR A 2 -9.57 -2.37 -3.96
CA TYR A 2 -9.04 -2.96 -2.72
C TYR A 2 -10.03 -3.87 -1.98
N GLU A 3 -11.30 -3.45 -1.86
CA GLU A 3 -12.36 -4.23 -1.21
C GLU A 3 -12.64 -5.55 -1.95
N GLU A 4 -12.65 -5.52 -3.28
CA GLU A 4 -12.88 -6.71 -4.12
C GLU A 4 -11.75 -7.75 -3.98
N LEU A 5 -10.51 -7.28 -3.74
CA LEU A 5 -9.37 -8.17 -3.49
C LEU A 5 -9.42 -8.80 -2.09
N GLN A 6 -9.98 -8.12 -1.09
CA GLN A 6 -10.05 -8.60 0.29
C GLN A 6 -11.04 -9.76 0.48
N SER A 7 -12.07 -9.84 -0.35
CA SER A 7 -13.09 -10.90 -0.29
C SER A 7 -12.71 -12.16 -1.07
N LEU A 8 -11.62 -12.14 -1.86
CA LEU A 8 -11.21 -13.28 -2.68
C LEU A 8 -10.42 -14.30 -1.86
N THR A 9 -10.69 -15.59 -2.08
CA THR A 9 -9.80 -16.66 -1.66
C THR A 9 -8.56 -16.69 -2.55
N ILE A 10 -7.48 -17.31 -2.07
CA ILE A 10 -6.22 -17.37 -2.82
C ILE A 10 -6.34 -18.14 -4.15
N ASP A 11 -7.20 -19.16 -4.20
CA ASP A 11 -7.42 -19.94 -5.43
C ASP A 11 -8.20 -19.14 -6.47
N ASN A 12 -9.26 -18.45 -6.05
CA ASN A 12 -10.01 -17.55 -6.93
C ASN A 12 -9.15 -16.40 -7.44
N PHE A 13 -8.28 -15.85 -6.58
CA PHE A 13 -7.29 -14.86 -6.99
C PHE A 13 -6.37 -15.40 -8.09
N ARG A 14 -5.80 -16.60 -7.91
CA ARG A 14 -4.88 -17.20 -8.88
C ARG A 14 -5.55 -17.47 -10.23
N GLN A 15 -6.79 -17.95 -10.24
CA GLN A 15 -7.54 -18.16 -11.48
C GLN A 15 -7.80 -16.85 -12.23
N ARG A 16 -8.12 -15.77 -11.50
CA ARG A 16 -8.49 -14.48 -12.08
C ARG A 16 -7.29 -13.64 -12.52
N PHE A 17 -6.12 -13.82 -11.90
CA PHE A 17 -4.93 -13.00 -12.12
C PHE A 17 -3.69 -13.84 -12.46
N SER A 18 -3.87 -14.93 -13.19
CA SER A 18 -2.80 -15.84 -13.61
C SER A 18 -1.89 -15.25 -14.69
N THR A 19 -2.41 -14.36 -15.55
CA THR A 19 -1.65 -13.76 -16.66
C THR A 19 -1.58 -12.25 -16.59
N ALA A 20 -0.61 -11.68 -17.31
CA ALA A 20 -0.46 -10.23 -17.42
C ALA A 20 -1.66 -9.59 -18.13
N GLU A 21 -2.23 -10.25 -19.12
CA GLU A 21 -3.41 -9.81 -19.88
C GLU A 21 -4.63 -9.70 -18.97
N GLN A 22 -4.90 -10.73 -18.16
CA GLN A 22 -6.00 -10.71 -17.18
C GLN A 22 -5.86 -9.55 -16.19
N CYS A 23 -4.64 -9.30 -15.73
CA CYS A 23 -4.34 -8.16 -14.86
C CYS A 23 -4.57 -6.82 -15.57
N ILE A 24 -4.17 -6.69 -16.85
CA ILE A 24 -4.38 -5.48 -17.64
C ILE A 24 -5.87 -5.23 -17.86
N ASP A 25 -6.64 -6.25 -18.21
CA ASP A 25 -8.08 -6.16 -18.41
C ASP A 25 -8.81 -5.70 -17.16
N TYR A 26 -8.41 -6.21 -15.99
CA TYR A 26 -8.93 -5.75 -14.71
C TYR A 26 -8.56 -4.30 -14.40
N ILE A 27 -7.30 -3.88 -14.65
CA ILE A 27 -6.94 -2.46 -14.49
C ILE A 27 -7.78 -1.59 -15.41
N ALA A 28 -7.97 -2.01 -16.67
CA ALA A 28 -8.75 -1.28 -17.66
C ALA A 28 -10.22 -1.16 -17.25
N SER A 29 -10.83 -2.24 -16.76
CA SER A 29 -12.21 -2.24 -16.31
C SER A 29 -12.43 -1.30 -15.14
N VAL A 30 -11.53 -1.31 -14.14
CA VAL A 30 -11.60 -0.41 -12.99
C VAL A 30 -11.34 1.04 -13.40
N LYS A 31 -10.29 1.29 -14.19
CA LYS A 31 -9.88 2.65 -14.60
C LYS A 31 -10.96 3.36 -15.40
N TRP A 32 -11.66 2.64 -16.27
CA TRP A 32 -12.65 3.20 -17.18
C TRP A 32 -14.07 2.72 -16.88
N ALA A 33 -14.36 2.31 -15.64
CA ALA A 33 -15.69 1.89 -15.20
C ALA A 33 -16.74 2.99 -15.43
N GLY A 34 -16.37 4.25 -15.21
CA GLY A 34 -17.21 5.43 -15.47
C GLY A 34 -17.17 5.95 -16.91
N GLY A 35 -16.61 5.17 -17.84
CA GLY A 35 -16.39 5.57 -19.23
C GLY A 35 -14.98 6.08 -19.52
N TYR A 36 -14.66 6.16 -20.82
CA TYR A 36 -13.41 6.76 -21.29
C TYR A 36 -13.59 8.26 -21.47
N SER A 37 -12.62 9.05 -21.01
CA SER A 37 -12.48 10.46 -21.36
C SER A 37 -11.00 10.76 -21.59
N CYS A 38 -10.67 11.24 -22.79
CA CYS A 38 -9.29 11.54 -23.14
C CYS A 38 -8.76 12.69 -22.28
N LYS A 39 -7.66 12.44 -21.55
CA LYS A 39 -7.03 13.46 -20.69
C LYS A 39 -6.48 14.68 -21.44
N GLN A 40 -6.25 14.56 -22.76
CA GLN A 40 -5.72 15.63 -23.60
C GLN A 40 -6.84 16.57 -24.12
N CYS A 41 -7.99 16.02 -24.50
CA CYS A 41 -9.02 16.78 -25.25
C CYS A 41 -10.48 16.54 -24.80
N GLY A 42 -10.70 15.73 -23.75
CA GLY A 42 -12.02 15.44 -23.18
C GLY A 42 -12.93 14.54 -24.04
N HIS A 43 -12.47 14.08 -25.20
CA HIS A 43 -13.29 13.24 -26.08
C HIS A 43 -13.52 11.84 -25.49
N THR A 44 -14.74 11.33 -25.64
CA THR A 44 -15.18 10.09 -24.98
C THR A 44 -15.12 8.84 -25.88
N LYS A 45 -14.94 9.00 -27.19
CA LYS A 45 -14.77 7.87 -28.11
C LYS A 45 -13.29 7.48 -28.22
N TYR A 46 -13.08 6.17 -28.34
CA TYR A 46 -11.77 5.57 -28.47
C TYR A 46 -11.78 4.35 -29.40
N CYS A 47 -10.62 4.01 -29.93
CA CYS A 47 -10.32 2.74 -30.59
C CYS A 47 -9.22 1.98 -29.82
N LYS A 48 -8.92 0.74 -30.23
CA LYS A 48 -7.83 -0.04 -29.64
C LYS A 48 -6.49 0.65 -29.93
N GLY A 49 -5.69 0.87 -28.91
CA GLY A 49 -4.32 1.37 -29.08
C GLY A 49 -3.33 0.25 -29.40
N PHE A 50 -2.08 0.61 -29.64
CA PHE A 50 -1.01 -0.33 -30.02
C PHE A 50 -0.69 -1.36 -28.93
N ALA A 51 -0.62 -0.93 -27.67
CA ALA A 51 -0.35 -1.85 -26.55
C ALA A 51 -1.64 -2.55 -26.10
N TYR A 52 -1.55 -3.80 -25.67
CA TYR A 52 -2.69 -4.52 -25.12
C TYR A 52 -3.37 -3.76 -23.97
N GLY A 53 -4.70 -3.72 -23.98
CA GLY A 53 -5.53 -2.96 -23.04
C GLY A 53 -5.36 -1.44 -23.09
N SER A 54 -4.63 -0.88 -24.07
CA SER A 54 -4.56 0.57 -24.27
C SER A 54 -5.71 1.08 -25.13
N ARG A 55 -6.12 2.33 -24.89
CA ARG A 55 -7.16 3.02 -25.63
C ARG A 55 -6.56 4.22 -26.35
N GLN A 56 -6.89 4.39 -27.63
CA GLN A 56 -6.48 5.53 -28.43
C GLN A 56 -7.68 6.45 -28.67
N CYS A 57 -7.54 7.73 -28.35
CA CYS A 57 -8.57 8.72 -28.64
C CYS A 57 -8.75 8.87 -30.15
N THR A 58 -9.99 8.77 -30.64
CA THR A 58 -10.31 8.91 -32.07
C THR A 58 -10.25 10.36 -32.58
N ARG A 59 -10.14 11.35 -31.68
CA ARG A 59 -10.07 12.77 -32.03
C ARG A 59 -8.65 13.31 -32.11
N CYS A 60 -7.83 13.04 -31.09
CA CYS A 60 -6.47 13.57 -31.00
C CYS A 60 -5.38 12.51 -31.16
N ASN A 61 -5.75 11.26 -31.43
CA ASN A 61 -4.85 10.11 -31.58
C ASN A 61 -3.96 9.82 -30.36
N LYS A 62 -4.22 10.42 -29.21
CA LYS A 62 -3.47 10.13 -27.98
C LYS A 62 -3.79 8.73 -27.48
N VAL A 63 -2.74 7.92 -27.30
CA VAL A 63 -2.82 6.59 -26.70
C VAL A 63 -2.66 6.67 -25.18
N GLU A 64 -3.56 6.02 -24.46
CA GLU A 64 -3.52 5.89 -23.01
C GLU A 64 -3.47 4.40 -22.61
N SER A 65 -2.42 4.01 -21.90
CA SER A 65 -2.31 2.65 -21.33
C SER A 65 -3.19 2.49 -20.09
N ALA A 66 -3.72 1.28 -19.88
CA ALA A 66 -4.44 0.91 -18.66
C ALA A 66 -3.61 1.20 -17.39
N LYS A 67 -2.28 0.99 -17.44
CA LYS A 67 -1.38 1.17 -16.28
C LYS A 67 -1.10 2.63 -15.89
N VAL A 68 -1.40 3.59 -16.76
CA VAL A 68 -1.09 5.01 -16.51
C VAL A 68 -2.07 5.59 -15.50
N ASN A 69 -1.58 6.39 -14.54
CA ASN A 69 -2.33 6.93 -13.40
C ASN A 69 -2.90 5.85 -12.47
N THR A 70 -2.22 4.70 -12.37
CA THR A 70 -2.57 3.65 -11.42
C THR A 70 -1.35 3.24 -10.60
N LEU A 71 -1.56 2.43 -9.57
CA LEU A 71 -0.50 1.83 -8.76
C LEU A 71 0.58 1.14 -9.62
N PHE A 72 0.21 0.63 -10.80
CA PHE A 72 1.08 -0.15 -11.69
C PHE A 72 1.84 0.70 -12.71
N GLN A 73 1.72 2.03 -12.65
CA GLN A 73 2.45 2.94 -13.54
C GLN A 73 3.97 2.82 -13.35
N ASN A 74 4.71 2.81 -14.47
CA ASN A 74 6.18 2.81 -14.53
C ASN A 74 6.85 1.71 -13.69
N MET A 75 6.19 0.56 -13.56
CA MET A 75 6.69 -0.57 -12.79
C MET A 75 7.44 -1.56 -13.69
N LYS A 76 8.60 -2.03 -13.24
CA LYS A 76 9.41 -3.07 -13.91
C LYS A 76 9.10 -4.50 -13.43
N ILE A 77 8.28 -4.63 -12.39
CA ILE A 77 7.84 -5.91 -11.85
C ILE A 77 6.82 -6.53 -12.83
N PRO A 78 6.88 -7.84 -13.10
CA PRO A 78 5.83 -8.55 -13.81
C PRO A 78 4.46 -8.31 -13.16
N LEU A 79 3.43 -8.10 -13.98
CA LEU A 79 2.16 -7.58 -13.49
C LEU A 79 1.40 -8.61 -12.63
N ASP A 80 1.45 -9.88 -13.02
CA ASP A 80 0.98 -11.04 -12.27
C ASP A 80 1.58 -11.08 -10.85
N LYS A 81 2.92 -10.93 -10.74
CA LYS A 81 3.61 -10.91 -9.45
C LYS A 81 3.22 -9.69 -8.61
N ALA A 82 3.07 -8.53 -9.23
CA ALA A 82 2.68 -7.32 -8.52
C ALA A 82 1.23 -7.39 -8.01
N PHE A 83 0.32 -8.00 -8.77
CA PHE A 83 -1.04 -8.29 -8.32
C PHE A 83 -1.04 -9.26 -7.15
N TYR A 84 -0.22 -10.32 -7.22
CA TYR A 84 -0.11 -11.27 -6.12
C TYR A 84 0.44 -10.62 -4.85
N MET A 85 1.48 -9.79 -4.97
CA MET A 85 1.99 -9.00 -3.85
C MET A 85 0.94 -8.06 -3.29
N LEU A 86 0.18 -7.37 -4.16
CA LEU A 86 -0.88 -6.48 -3.74
C LEU A 86 -1.94 -7.25 -2.93
N TYR A 87 -2.39 -8.39 -3.44
CA TYR A 87 -3.33 -9.29 -2.75
C TYR A 87 -2.83 -9.66 -1.36
N LEU A 88 -1.58 -10.12 -1.23
CA LEU A 88 -1.00 -10.48 0.07
C LEU A 88 -0.97 -9.29 1.03
N ILE A 89 -0.54 -8.11 0.56
CA ILE A 89 -0.47 -6.90 1.38
C ILE A 89 -1.86 -6.47 1.88
N VAL A 90 -2.91 -6.57 1.05
CA VAL A 90 -4.25 -6.08 1.41
C VAL A 90 -5.08 -7.08 2.21
N THR A 91 -4.80 -8.38 2.08
CA THR A 91 -5.51 -9.47 2.79
C THR A 91 -4.89 -9.80 4.14
N ASP A 92 -3.58 -9.56 4.31
CA ASP A 92 -2.88 -9.91 5.54
C ASP A 92 -3.14 -8.87 6.65
N LYS A 93 -3.95 -9.27 7.64
CA LYS A 93 -4.28 -8.43 8.82
C LYS A 93 -3.05 -8.01 9.63
N LYS A 94 -1.95 -8.78 9.58
CA LYS A 94 -0.70 -8.46 10.28
C LYS A 94 0.30 -7.69 9.40
N GLY A 95 -0.05 -7.49 8.13
CA GLY A 95 0.81 -6.96 7.09
C GLY A 95 1.86 -7.98 6.62
N SER A 96 2.13 -8.01 5.32
CA SER A 96 3.08 -8.96 4.74
C SER A 96 4.52 -8.42 4.70
N PRO A 97 5.47 -9.00 5.46
CA PRO A 97 6.85 -8.53 5.46
C PRO A 97 7.51 -8.65 4.08
N SER A 98 8.39 -7.70 3.74
CA SER A 98 9.12 -7.71 2.45
C SER A 98 9.92 -9.00 2.20
N THR A 99 10.40 -9.66 3.26
CA THR A 99 11.10 -10.94 3.19
C THR A 99 10.16 -12.09 2.80
N GLN A 100 8.94 -12.12 3.33
CA GLN A 100 7.92 -13.09 2.95
C GLN A 100 7.46 -12.88 1.51
N LEU A 101 7.22 -11.63 1.11
CA LEU A 101 6.87 -11.28 -0.28
C LEU A 101 7.95 -11.74 -1.25
N ALA A 102 9.23 -11.57 -0.92
CA ALA A 102 10.35 -12.03 -1.74
C ALA A 102 10.35 -13.55 -1.91
N ARG A 103 10.16 -14.30 -0.82
CA ARG A 103 10.07 -15.78 -0.87
C ARG A 103 8.91 -16.26 -1.73
N GLN A 104 7.74 -15.62 -1.62
CA GLN A 104 6.55 -16.05 -2.34
C GLN A 104 6.54 -15.67 -3.83
N THR A 105 7.27 -14.63 -4.23
CA THR A 105 7.27 -14.11 -5.61
C THR A 105 8.55 -14.42 -6.40
N GLY A 106 9.60 -14.85 -5.70
CA GLY A 106 10.94 -15.01 -6.27
C GLY A 106 11.62 -13.69 -6.64
N LEU A 107 11.10 -12.55 -6.16
CA LEU A 107 11.71 -11.23 -6.39
C LEU A 107 12.73 -10.91 -5.29
N THR A 108 13.62 -9.95 -5.56
CA THR A 108 14.53 -9.46 -4.52
C THR A 108 13.75 -8.74 -3.41
N GLN A 109 14.22 -8.88 -2.16
CA GLN A 109 13.62 -8.19 -1.02
C GLN A 109 13.52 -6.68 -1.23
N LYS A 110 14.53 -6.07 -1.87
CA LYS A 110 14.53 -4.63 -2.19
C LYS A 110 13.37 -4.25 -3.11
N THR A 111 13.11 -5.02 -4.16
CA THR A 111 11.97 -4.83 -5.05
C THR A 111 10.65 -4.96 -4.28
N CYS A 112 10.54 -5.98 -3.43
CA CYS A 112 9.35 -6.19 -2.61
C CYS A 112 9.09 -5.03 -1.65
N LEU A 113 10.13 -4.52 -0.99
CA LEU A 113 10.04 -3.38 -0.08
C LEU A 113 9.61 -2.10 -0.79
N LEU A 114 10.15 -1.83 -1.98
CA LEU A 114 9.79 -0.64 -2.76
C LEU A 114 8.33 -0.71 -3.23
N PHE A 115 7.88 -1.87 -3.70
CA PHE A 115 6.47 -2.07 -4.08
C PHE A 115 5.55 -1.95 -2.86
N HIS A 116 5.89 -2.59 -1.74
CA HIS A 116 5.14 -2.47 -0.50
C HIS A 116 4.98 -1.01 -0.07
N ARG A 117 6.06 -0.20 -0.12
CA ARG A 117 5.98 1.24 0.16
C ARG A 117 5.07 1.98 -0.81
N LYS A 118 5.11 1.64 -2.11
CA LYS A 118 4.23 2.23 -3.12
C LYS A 118 2.75 1.91 -2.84
N VAL A 119 2.46 0.67 -2.45
CA VAL A 119 1.11 0.23 -2.03
C VAL A 119 0.66 1.00 -0.79
N MET A 120 1.48 1.05 0.26
CA MET A 120 1.15 1.78 1.48
C MET A 120 0.98 3.28 1.24
N ALA A 121 1.76 3.89 0.34
CA ALA A 121 1.58 5.30 -0.02
C ALA A 121 0.27 5.52 -0.81
N ALA A 122 -0.15 4.58 -1.65
CA ALA A 122 -1.44 4.62 -2.33
C ALA A 122 -2.63 4.33 -1.40
N MET A 123 -2.40 3.54 -0.34
CA MET A 123 -3.39 3.23 0.70
C MET A 123 -3.40 4.26 1.84
N ALA A 124 -2.37 5.09 1.96
CA ALA A 124 -2.29 6.13 2.96
C ALA A 124 -3.52 7.02 2.82
N SER A 125 -4.31 7.08 3.90
CA SER A 125 -5.60 7.75 3.93
C SER A 125 -5.45 9.19 3.47
N THR A 126 -5.94 9.48 2.27
CA THR A 126 -6.21 10.85 1.85
C THR A 126 -7.55 11.24 2.46
N ASP A 127 -7.64 11.44 3.79
CA ASP A 127 -8.84 11.88 4.55
C ASP A 127 -10.20 11.19 4.26
N ARG A 128 -10.23 10.12 3.47
CA ARG A 128 -11.45 9.50 2.92
C ARG A 128 -12.05 8.38 3.77
N HIS A 129 -11.36 8.00 4.84
CA HIS A 129 -11.84 7.01 5.81
C HIS A 129 -11.57 7.55 7.21
N PRO A 130 -12.31 8.60 7.65
CA PRO A 130 -12.27 9.02 9.03
C PRO A 130 -12.58 7.83 9.95
N LEU A 131 -11.96 7.85 11.13
CA LEU A 131 -12.33 6.93 12.21
C LEU A 131 -13.78 7.24 12.61
N GLU A 132 -14.68 6.27 12.48
CA GLU A 132 -16.11 6.43 12.76
C GLU A 132 -16.53 5.47 13.89
N GLY A 133 -17.49 5.87 14.72
CA GLY A 133 -18.00 5.03 15.82
C GLY A 133 -17.15 5.08 17.08
N ASN A 134 -16.97 3.94 17.75
CA ASN A 134 -16.31 3.86 19.06
C ASN A 134 -14.79 3.78 18.89
N VAL A 135 -14.11 4.90 19.14
CA VAL A 135 -12.69 5.09 18.86
C VAL A 135 -11.96 5.40 20.15
N ASP A 136 -11.01 4.54 20.52
CA ASP A 136 -10.06 4.84 21.59
C ASP A 136 -8.89 5.63 21.02
N VAL A 137 -8.48 6.70 21.70
CA VAL A 137 -7.29 7.46 21.34
C VAL A 137 -6.25 7.27 22.43
N VAL A 138 -5.10 6.72 22.06
CA VAL A 138 -3.97 6.49 22.96
C VAL A 138 -2.80 7.35 22.52
N GLU A 139 -2.29 8.16 23.42
CA GLU A 139 -1.03 8.87 23.23
C GLU A 139 0.13 8.03 23.77
N VAL A 140 1.17 7.82 22.96
CA VAL A 140 2.33 7.00 23.33
C VAL A 140 3.62 7.73 22.95
N VAL A 141 4.63 7.65 23.81
CA VAL A 141 6.01 8.02 23.45
C VAL A 141 6.74 6.78 22.99
N VAL A 142 7.26 6.80 21.75
CA VAL A 142 8.03 5.69 21.19
C VAL A 142 9.45 6.12 20.88
N ASP A 143 10.41 5.24 21.14
CA ASP A 143 11.79 5.40 20.70
C ASP A 143 11.91 5.00 19.23
N ILE A 144 12.10 5.98 18.36
CA ILE A 144 12.34 5.76 16.93
C ILE A 144 13.84 5.63 16.70
N ILE A 145 14.25 4.48 16.17
CA ILE A 145 15.63 4.26 15.72
C ILE A 145 15.80 4.97 14.37
N ARG A 146 16.64 5.99 14.32
CA ARG A 146 17.11 6.60 13.07
C ARG A 146 18.56 6.21 12.83
N ARG A 147 18.95 6.04 11.57
CA ARG A 147 20.36 5.95 11.21
C ARG A 147 20.89 7.36 10.96
N ASP A 148 21.98 7.72 11.62
CA ASP A 148 22.69 8.97 11.34
C ASP A 148 23.41 8.91 9.98
N LYS A 149 23.97 10.04 9.53
CA LYS A 149 24.85 10.13 8.35
C LYS A 149 25.99 9.11 8.42
N ASP A 150 26.49 8.82 9.63
CA ASP A 150 27.54 7.83 9.90
C ASP A 150 27.01 6.39 10.07
N LYS A 151 25.76 6.12 9.67
CA LYS A 151 25.06 4.82 9.81
C LYS A 151 24.92 4.28 11.24
N LYS A 152 25.34 5.03 12.27
CA LYS A 152 25.14 4.67 13.68
C LYS A 152 23.65 4.77 14.06
N PRO A 153 23.10 3.82 14.82
CA PRO A 153 21.73 3.89 15.30
C PRO A 153 21.63 4.98 16.39
N LYS A 154 20.72 5.94 16.19
CA LYS A 154 20.41 7.00 17.14
C LYS A 154 18.94 6.89 17.53
N PHE A 155 18.71 6.74 18.83
CA PHE A 155 17.37 6.69 19.40
C PHE A 155 16.82 8.12 19.52
N LYS A 156 15.63 8.34 18.97
CA LYS A 156 14.91 9.61 19.12
C LYS A 156 13.49 9.31 19.57
N GLN A 157 13.12 9.83 20.73
CA GLN A 157 11.76 9.76 21.22
C GLN A 157 10.83 10.60 20.34
N ALA A 158 9.67 10.05 20.01
CA ALA A 158 8.58 10.74 19.34
C ALA A 158 7.27 10.47 20.08
N ARG A 159 6.45 11.50 20.23
CA ARG A 159 5.07 11.35 20.65
C ARG A 159 4.24 10.98 19.43
N ILE A 160 3.49 9.90 19.55
CA ILE A 160 2.56 9.42 18.56
C ILE A 160 1.16 9.33 19.15
N LEU A 161 0.16 9.65 18.34
CA LEU A 161 -1.24 9.44 18.66
C LEU A 161 -1.70 8.20 17.89
N ILE A 162 -2.32 7.27 18.59
CA ILE A 162 -2.90 6.05 18.01
C ILE A 162 -4.42 6.13 18.19
N GLY A 163 -5.16 6.28 17.09
CA GLY A 163 -6.62 6.17 17.11
C GLY A 163 -7.03 4.75 16.74
N ILE A 164 -7.70 4.02 17.62
CA ILE A 164 -8.13 2.64 17.47
C ILE A 164 -9.66 2.58 17.39
N GLU A 165 -10.19 2.23 16.23
CA GLU A 165 -11.62 1.94 16.07
C GLU A 165 -11.94 0.54 16.57
N LYS A 166 -12.98 0.42 17.38
CA LYS A 166 -13.50 -0.86 17.87
C LYS A 166 -14.71 -1.30 17.07
N LYS A 167 -14.73 -2.56 16.62
CA LYS A 167 -15.90 -3.20 16.00
C LYS A 167 -16.03 -4.64 16.51
N GLY A 168 -17.16 -4.96 17.15
CA GLY A 168 -17.43 -6.31 17.65
C GLY A 168 -16.44 -6.80 18.73
N GLY A 169 -16.30 -6.05 19.83
CA GLY A 169 -15.49 -6.46 20.99
C GLY A 169 -13.96 -6.37 20.82
N GLY A 170 -13.45 -6.06 19.63
CA GLY A 170 -12.01 -5.96 19.34
C GLY A 170 -11.62 -4.75 18.49
N ALA A 171 -10.32 -4.52 18.33
CA ALA A 171 -9.75 -3.48 17.48
C ALA A 171 -9.94 -3.83 15.99
N ALA A 172 -10.57 -2.92 15.24
CA ALA A 172 -10.85 -3.07 13.82
C ALA A 172 -9.86 -2.31 12.93
N ARG A 173 -9.62 -1.03 13.24
CA ARG A 173 -8.67 -0.16 12.51
C ARG A 173 -7.85 0.65 13.49
N SER A 174 -6.59 0.93 13.15
CA SER A 174 -5.76 1.85 13.93
C SER A 174 -5.00 2.81 13.04
N TYR A 175 -5.02 4.10 13.38
CA TYR A 175 -4.26 5.14 12.71
C TYR A 175 -3.20 5.67 13.65
N VAL A 176 -1.99 5.88 13.14
CA VAL A 176 -0.87 6.42 13.92
C VAL A 176 -0.41 7.73 13.29
N SER A 177 -0.39 8.79 14.08
CA SER A 177 0.14 10.09 13.66
C SER A 177 1.24 10.55 14.60
N VAL A 178 2.31 11.13 14.05
CA VAL A 178 3.38 11.73 14.85
C VAL A 178 2.96 13.14 15.23
N ILE A 179 2.74 13.37 16.53
CA ILE A 179 2.24 14.65 17.06
C ILE A 179 3.37 15.56 17.56
N GLY A 180 4.60 15.06 17.67
CA GLY A 180 5.78 15.90 17.92
C GLY A 180 6.84 15.23 18.79
N ALA A 181 7.74 16.06 19.34
CA ALA A 181 8.73 15.61 20.32
C ALA A 181 8.10 15.53 21.72
N PRO A 182 8.56 14.61 22.59
CA PRO A 182 8.11 14.56 23.98
C PRO A 182 8.48 15.84 24.76
N PRO A 183 7.61 16.32 25.68
CA PRO A 183 7.98 17.35 26.61
C PRO A 183 9.14 16.88 27.49
N LYS A 184 10.04 17.79 27.88
CA LYS A 184 11.30 17.48 28.58
C LYS A 184 11.14 16.67 29.88
N ARG A 185 9.94 16.63 30.46
CA ARG A 185 9.63 16.06 31.79
C ARG A 185 9.33 14.55 31.79
N ASP A 186 9.08 13.96 30.62
CA ASP A 186 8.54 12.60 30.47
C ASP A 186 9.58 11.51 30.12
N ARG A 187 10.87 11.79 30.35
CA ARG A 187 11.97 10.86 30.05
C ARG A 187 12.11 9.68 31.02
N ARG A 188 11.16 9.45 31.92
CA ARG A 188 11.36 8.62 33.13
C ARG A 188 10.84 7.18 33.07
N HIS A 189 10.12 6.76 32.04
CA HIS A 189 9.62 5.40 31.99
C HIS A 189 9.90 4.74 30.65
N LEU A 190 11.11 4.21 30.50
CA LEU A 190 11.41 2.98 29.75
C LEU A 190 12.92 2.72 29.88
N SER A 191 13.28 1.96 30.92
CA SER A 191 14.62 1.37 31.01
C SER A 191 14.79 0.41 29.83
N PRO A 192 15.92 0.44 29.10
CA PRO A 192 16.20 -0.58 28.10
C PRO A 192 16.29 -1.94 28.80
N GLY A 193 15.49 -2.91 28.37
CA GLY A 193 15.65 -4.30 28.79
C GLY A 193 17.09 -4.73 28.52
N ARG A 194 17.81 -5.13 29.59
CA ARG A 194 19.16 -5.71 29.46
C ARG A 194 19.09 -6.90 28.51
N SER A 195 19.89 -6.85 27.46
CA SER A 195 20.25 -8.02 26.66
C SER A 195 20.93 -9.03 27.58
N MET A 196 20.26 -10.13 27.91
CA MET A 196 20.90 -11.32 28.45
C MET A 196 21.72 -11.95 27.31
N ALA A 197 23.02 -11.72 27.32
CA ALA A 197 23.96 -12.58 26.62
C ALA A 197 24.04 -13.89 27.43
N GLY A 198 23.49 -14.97 26.88
CA GLY A 198 23.67 -16.32 27.38
C GLY A 198 24.99 -16.89 26.89
N GLN A 199 25.74 -17.45 27.84
CA GLN A 199 27.02 -18.15 27.71
C GLN A 199 26.88 -19.45 26.91
#